data_AF-A0A0R3WS92-F1
#
_entry.id   AF-A0A0R3WS92-F1
#
_cell.length_a   1.000
_cell.length_b   1.000
_cell.length_c   1.000
_cell.angle_alpha   90.00
_cell.angle_beta   90.00
_cell.angle_gamma   90.00
#
_symmetry.space_group_name_H-M   'P 1'
#
loop_
_entity.id
_entity.type
_entity.pdbx_description
1 polymer ?
#
loop_
_entity_poly.entity_id
_entity_poly.type
_entity_poly.pdbx_seq_one_letter_code
_entity_poly.pdbx_strand_id
1 'polypeptide(L)'
;MHVTYQQAQPINRATWGGKFEFVLSCISYAVGLGNVWRFPYLCHKNGGGAFLLPYLVMLALVGLPLFFLEFAFGQFASLGPISIWNVSPLFKGIGYAMVAGSWLLSLYYNVIVAQSLLYLFYSFNSVLPWTYCNNAWNDNATCIDFTRNLTQRFTSGIVWFNETL
;
A
#
# COMPACT_ATOMS: atom_id res chain seq x y z
N MET A 1 -24.77 12.07 -53.04
CA MET A 1 -23.83 11.51 -52.05
C MET A 1 -24.55 11.44 -50.72
N HIS A 2 -25.12 10.28 -50.38
CA HIS A 2 -25.84 10.09 -49.11
C HIS A 2 -24.80 9.83 -48.02
N VAL A 3 -24.59 10.80 -47.14
CA VAL A 3 -23.69 10.65 -45.98
C VAL A 3 -24.42 9.78 -44.96
N THR A 4 -24.02 8.51 -44.84
CA THR A 4 -24.46 7.61 -43.77
C THR A 4 -23.65 7.91 -42.51
N TYR A 5 -24.27 8.55 -41.52
CA TYR A 5 -23.71 8.63 -40.17
C TYR A 5 -23.76 7.22 -39.57
N GLN A 6 -22.59 6.60 -39.34
CA GLN A 6 -22.51 5.45 -38.45
C GLN A 6 -22.94 5.94 -37.07
N GLN A 7 -24.17 5.61 -36.65
CA GLN A 7 -24.59 5.80 -35.27
C GLN A 7 -23.61 5.02 -34.39
N ALA A 8 -22.77 5.75 -33.64
CA ALA A 8 -21.94 5.14 -32.61
C ALA A 8 -22.89 4.34 -31.70
N GLN A 9 -22.67 3.04 -31.60
CA GLN A 9 -23.44 2.17 -30.71
C GLN A 9 -23.47 2.85 -29.33
N PRO A 10 -24.63 2.93 -28.65
CA PRO A 10 -24.66 3.47 -27.30
C PRO A 10 -23.64 2.67 -26.49
N ILE A 11 -22.67 3.36 -25.89
CA ILE A 11 -21.63 2.72 -25.08
C ILE A 11 -22.35 2.12 -23.87
N ASN A 12 -22.80 0.87 -24.01
CA ASN A 12 -23.40 0.13 -22.92
C ASN A 12 -22.29 -0.15 -21.90
N ARG A 13 -22.55 0.20 -20.64
CA ARG A 13 -21.62 -0.01 -19.54
C ARG A 13 -21.26 -1.49 -19.47
N ALA A 14 -19.97 -1.79 -19.50
CA ALA A 14 -19.50 -3.14 -19.26
C ALA A 14 -19.94 -3.59 -17.85
N THR A 15 -20.54 -4.77 -17.78
CA THR A 15 -20.93 -5.41 -16.52
C THR A 15 -19.89 -6.46 -16.15
N TRP A 16 -19.83 -6.79 -14.86
CA TRP A 16 -18.95 -7.85 -14.37
C TRP A 16 -19.42 -9.21 -14.88
N GLY A 17 -18.48 -10.10 -15.22
CA GLY A 17 -18.80 -11.47 -15.66
C GLY A 17 -19.43 -12.29 -14.55
N GLY A 18 -19.07 -12.02 -13.30
CA GLY A 18 -19.72 -12.60 -12.12
C GLY A 18 -19.62 -11.76 -10.84
N LYS A 19 -20.50 -12.05 -9.87
CA LYS A 19 -20.47 -11.41 -8.54
C LYS A 19 -19.17 -11.68 -7.79
N PHE A 20 -18.55 -12.83 -8.01
CA PHE A 20 -17.30 -13.21 -7.35
C PHE A 20 -16.13 -12.34 -7.81
N GLU A 21 -16.01 -12.07 -9.12
CA GLU A 21 -14.98 -11.19 -9.68
C GLU A 21 -15.05 -9.79 -9.07
N PHE A 22 -16.28 -9.29 -8.89
CA PHE A 22 -16.53 -8.01 -8.24
C PHE A 22 -16.08 -8.01 -6.78
N VAL A 23 -16.51 -9.00 -5.98
CA VAL A 23 -16.13 -9.10 -4.56
C VAL A 23 -14.61 -9.24 -4.41
N LEU A 24 -13.98 -10.07 -5.25
CA LEU A 24 -12.52 -10.25 -5.23
C LEU A 24 -11.78 -8.95 -5.57
N SER A 25 -12.30 -8.16 -6.52
CA SER A 25 -11.75 -6.84 -6.85
C SER A 25 -11.90 -5.84 -5.69
N CYS A 26 -13.00 -5.91 -4.95
CA CYS A 26 -13.18 -5.07 -3.77
C CYS A 26 -12.25 -5.47 -2.62
N ILE A 27 -12.04 -6.77 -2.41
CA ILE A 27 -11.11 -7.28 -1.39
C ILE A 27 -9.67 -6.90 -1.74
N SER A 28 -9.26 -7.03 -3.01
CA SER A 28 -7.92 -6.63 -3.43
C SER A 28 -7.67 -5.13 -3.27
N TYR A 29 -8.71 -4.31 -3.46
CA TYR A 29 -8.65 -2.87 -3.19
C TYR A 29 -8.56 -2.56 -1.68
N ALA A 30 -9.29 -3.31 -0.84
CA ALA A 30 -9.33 -3.09 0.60
C ALA A 30 -8.06 -3.56 1.33
N VAL A 31 -7.39 -4.60 0.83
CA VAL A 31 -6.18 -5.16 1.44
C VAL A 31 -4.94 -4.58 0.79
N GLY A 32 -4.18 -3.77 1.54
CA GLY A 32 -2.93 -3.17 1.07
C GLY A 32 -1.77 -3.32 2.05
N LEU A 33 -0.58 -2.85 1.65
CA LEU A 33 0.65 -2.87 2.46
C LEU A 33 0.48 -2.19 3.84
N GLY A 34 -0.41 -1.19 3.93
CA GLY A 34 -0.75 -0.55 5.20
C GLY A 34 -1.29 -1.54 6.26
N ASN A 35 -2.01 -2.58 5.85
CA ASN A 35 -2.54 -3.58 6.78
C ASN A 35 -1.40 -4.47 7.33
N VAL A 36 -0.30 -4.62 6.59
CA VAL A 36 0.82 -5.50 6.96
C VAL A 36 1.78 -4.82 7.93
N TRP A 37 2.15 -3.55 7.71
CA TRP A 37 3.13 -2.87 8.57
C TRP A 37 2.55 -1.77 9.46
N ARG A 38 1.56 -1.01 8.96
CA ARG A 38 1.13 0.22 9.65
C ARG A 38 0.18 -0.12 10.78
N PHE A 39 -0.73 -1.06 10.54
CA PHE A 39 -1.65 -1.52 11.56
C PHE A 39 -0.92 -2.14 12.76
N PRO A 40 0.02 -3.09 12.60
CA PRO A 40 0.77 -3.64 13.73
C PRO A 40 1.62 -2.59 14.45
N TYR A 41 2.29 -1.70 13.71
CA TYR A 41 3.06 -0.60 14.30
C TYR A 41 2.20 0.30 15.18
N LEU A 42 1.01 0.68 14.70
CA LEU A 42 0.11 1.57 15.42
C LEU A 42 -0.53 0.89 16.64
N CYS A 43 -0.87 -0.39 16.52
CA CYS A 43 -1.31 -1.19 17.66
C CYS A 43 -0.23 -1.23 18.74
N HIS A 44 1.01 -1.55 18.37
CA HIS A 44 2.12 -1.63 19.33
C HIS A 44 2.35 -0.30 20.05
N LYS A 45 2.35 0.82 19.33
CA LYS A 45 2.58 2.15 19.90
C LYS A 45 1.46 2.62 20.84
N ASN A 46 0.20 2.24 20.57
CA ASN A 46 -0.98 2.77 21.27
C ASN A 46 -1.56 1.79 22.31
N GLY A 47 -0.72 1.00 22.97
CA GLY A 47 -1.17 0.09 24.05
C GLY A 47 -1.53 -1.33 23.58
N GLY A 48 -0.97 -1.78 22.46
CA GLY A 48 -1.08 -3.15 21.97
C GLY A 48 -2.52 -3.54 21.66
N GLY A 49 -3.01 -4.59 22.33
CA GLY A 49 -4.37 -5.11 22.14
C GLY A 49 -5.48 -4.15 22.58
N ALA A 50 -5.21 -3.22 23.51
CA ALA A 50 -6.21 -2.25 23.97
C ALA A 50 -6.64 -1.27 22.85
N PHE A 51 -5.76 -1.02 21.88
CA PHE A 51 -6.06 -0.18 20.71
C PHE A 51 -7.13 -0.79 19.79
N LEU A 52 -7.38 -2.11 19.88
CA LEU A 52 -8.36 -2.78 19.03
C LEU A 52 -9.80 -2.33 19.32
N LEU A 53 -10.11 -2.03 20.59
CA LEU A 53 -11.45 -1.58 20.99
C LEU A 53 -11.85 -0.25 20.32
N PRO A 54 -11.09 0.86 20.47
CA PRO A 54 -11.42 2.11 19.78
C PRO A 54 -11.31 1.98 18.25
N TYR A 55 -10.41 1.12 17.74
CA TYR A 55 -10.31 0.83 16.31
C TYR A 55 -11.60 0.22 15.76
N LEU A 56 -12.14 -0.81 16.41
CA LEU A 56 -13.38 -1.47 16.00
C LEU A 56 -14.60 -0.55 16.14
N VAL A 57 -14.67 0.27 17.19
CA VAL A 57 -15.75 1.24 17.36
C VAL A 57 -15.74 2.28 16.24
N MET A 58 -14.58 2.87 15.93
CA MET A 58 -14.46 3.82 14.83
C MET A 58 -14.70 3.17 13.46
N LEU A 59 -14.28 1.91 13.28
CA LEU A 59 -14.57 1.14 12.08
C LEU A 59 -16.07 0.92 11.90
N ALA A 60 -16.78 0.54 12.97
CA ALA A 60 -18.23 0.28 12.90
C ALA A 60 -19.06 1.55 12.74
N LEU A 61 -18.70 2.65 13.41
CA LEU A 61 -19.48 3.89 13.40
C LEU A 61 -19.15 4.82 12.22
N VAL A 62 -17.92 4.81 11.73
CA VAL A 62 -17.46 5.74 10.69
C VAL A 62 -17.00 5.00 9.44
N GLY A 63 -16.15 3.98 9.60
CA GLY A 63 -15.58 3.26 8.46
C GLY A 63 -16.64 2.54 7.61
N LEU A 64 -17.45 1.68 8.25
CA LEU A 64 -18.45 0.87 7.56
C LEU A 64 -19.57 1.72 6.93
N PRO A 65 -20.13 2.74 7.60
CA PRO A 65 -21.14 3.60 6.99
C PRO A 65 -20.61 4.41 5.80
N LEU A 66 -19.39 4.97 5.89
CA LEU A 66 -18.79 5.69 4.76
C LEU A 66 -18.49 4.76 3.58
N PHE A 67 -17.97 3.56 3.85
CA PHE A 67 -17.72 2.56 2.81
C PHE A 67 -19.02 2.16 2.11
N PHE A 68 -20.07 1.88 2.89
CA PHE A 68 -21.37 1.52 2.33
C PHE A 68 -22.00 2.66 1.53
N LEU A 69 -21.88 3.90 2.01
CA LEU A 69 -22.38 5.08 1.31
C LEU A 69 -21.71 5.23 -0.06
N GLU A 70 -20.38 5.21 -0.11
CA GLU A 70 -19.62 5.33 -1.36
C GLU A 70 -19.98 4.19 -2.33
N PHE A 71 -20.10 2.96 -1.81
CA PHE A 71 -20.43 1.80 -2.61
C PHE A 71 -21.85 1.87 -3.19
N ALA A 72 -22.83 2.20 -2.36
CA ALA A 72 -24.23 2.36 -2.79
C ALA A 72 -24.37 3.52 -3.78
N PHE A 73 -23.69 4.64 -3.52
CA PHE A 73 -23.71 5.81 -4.39
C PHE A 73 -23.08 5.51 -5.76
N GLY A 74 -21.94 4.81 -5.79
CA GLY A 74 -21.28 4.39 -7.02
C GLY A 74 -22.11 3.39 -7.84
N GLN A 75 -22.79 2.44 -7.18
CA GLN A 75 -23.69 1.49 -7.86
C GLN A 75 -24.95 2.19 -8.40
N PHE A 76 -25.58 3.06 -7.61
CA PHE A 76 -26.79 3.78 -8.01
C PHE A 76 -26.54 4.73 -9.18
N ALA A 77 -25.47 5.53 -9.12
CA ALA A 77 -25.15 6.45 -10.20
C ALA A 77 -24.61 5.73 -11.44
N SER A 78 -23.89 4.61 -11.25
CA SER A 78 -23.27 3.83 -12.34
C SER A 78 -22.36 4.65 -13.28
N LEU A 79 -21.92 5.82 -12.82
CA LEU A 79 -21.08 6.80 -13.53
C LEU A 79 -19.69 6.88 -12.90
N GLY A 80 -18.73 7.43 -13.65
CA GLY A 80 -17.39 7.72 -13.13
C GLY A 80 -17.38 8.85 -12.08
N PRO A 81 -16.29 8.97 -11.30
CA PRO A 81 -16.19 9.89 -10.17
C PRO A 81 -16.27 11.38 -10.55
N ILE A 82 -16.03 11.77 -11.80
CA ILE A 82 -16.25 13.16 -12.28
C ILE A 82 -17.69 13.35 -12.74
N SER A 83 -18.23 12.38 -13.48
CA SER A 83 -19.56 12.47 -14.08
C SER A 83 -20.69 12.33 -13.06
N ILE A 84 -20.45 11.66 -11.93
CA ILE A 84 -21.43 11.51 -10.84
C ILE A 84 -21.84 12.85 -10.22
N TRP A 85 -20.91 13.82 -10.18
CA TRP A 85 -21.17 15.17 -9.64
C TRP A 85 -21.89 16.09 -10.63
N ASN A 86 -22.32 15.61 -11.80
CA ASN A 86 -23.23 16.38 -12.66
C ASN A 86 -24.59 16.63 -11.97
N VAL A 87 -24.92 15.91 -10.89
CA VAL A 87 -26.08 16.18 -10.02
C VAL A 87 -25.95 17.53 -9.31
N SER A 88 -24.74 17.95 -8.96
CA SER A 88 -24.48 19.25 -8.30
C SER A 88 -23.13 19.83 -8.75
N PRO A 89 -23.14 20.80 -9.68
CA PRO A 89 -21.91 21.31 -10.30
C PRO A 89 -20.96 21.98 -9.29
N LEU A 90 -21.47 22.44 -8.14
CA LEU A 90 -20.67 22.97 -7.04
C LEU A 90 -19.67 21.95 -6.48
N PHE A 91 -20.07 20.67 -6.42
CA PHE A 91 -19.24 19.59 -5.87
C PHE A 91 -18.41 18.85 -6.92
N LYS A 92 -18.41 19.32 -8.18
CA LYS A 92 -17.63 18.71 -9.27
C LYS A 92 -16.12 18.69 -8.99
N GLY A 93 -15.63 19.62 -8.17
CA GLY A 93 -14.24 19.62 -7.68
C GLY A 93 -13.84 18.36 -6.91
N ILE A 94 -14.79 17.73 -6.19
CA ILE A 94 -14.53 16.47 -5.46
C ILE A 94 -14.14 15.36 -6.42
N GLY A 95 -14.85 15.24 -7.56
CA GLY A 95 -14.53 14.24 -8.58
C GLY A 95 -13.13 14.41 -9.16
N TYR A 96 -12.72 15.64 -9.44
CA TYR A 96 -11.34 15.91 -9.89
C TYR A 96 -10.31 15.60 -8.81
N ALA A 97 -10.59 15.94 -7.54
CA ALA A 97 -9.71 15.61 -6.42
C ALA A 97 -9.54 14.09 -6.23
N MET A 98 -10.62 13.31 -6.38
CA MET A 98 -10.58 11.84 -6.31
C MET A 98 -9.68 11.24 -7.39
N VAL A 99 -9.79 11.73 -8.64
CA VAL A 99 -8.96 11.26 -9.76
C VAL A 99 -7.50 11.67 -9.57
N ALA A 100 -7.24 12.92 -9.18
CA ALA A 100 -5.89 13.41 -8.91
C ALA A 100 -5.22 12.64 -7.75
N GLY A 101 -5.96 12.37 -6.67
CA GLY A 101 -5.49 11.56 -5.54
C GLY A 101 -5.17 10.12 -5.96
N SER A 102 -6.03 9.50 -6.75
CA SER A 102 -5.80 8.15 -7.28
C SER A 102 -4.57 8.09 -8.19
N TRP A 103 -4.34 9.11 -9.01
CA TRP A 103 -3.16 9.21 -9.85
C TRP A 103 -1.87 9.35 -9.04
N LEU A 104 -1.86 10.21 -8.02
CA LEU A 104 -0.70 10.39 -7.15
C LEU A 104 -0.39 9.11 -6.36
N LEU A 105 -1.42 8.43 -5.84
CA LEU A 105 -1.26 7.13 -5.18
C LEU A 105 -0.65 6.11 -6.14
N SER A 106 -1.15 6.03 -7.37
CA SER A 106 -0.62 5.11 -8.38
C SER A 106 0.88 5.34 -8.62
N LEU A 107 1.32 6.59 -8.78
CA LEU A 107 2.74 6.90 -8.99
C LEU A 107 3.62 6.41 -7.84
N TYR A 108 3.23 6.72 -6.60
CA TYR A 108 4.02 6.35 -5.41
C TYR A 108 4.01 4.85 -5.14
N TYR A 109 2.84 4.20 -5.22
CA TYR A 109 2.72 2.77 -4.92
C TYR A 109 3.44 1.89 -5.93
N ASN A 110 3.47 2.27 -7.23
CA ASN A 110 4.22 1.51 -8.23
C ASN A 110 5.72 1.43 -7.93
N VAL A 111 6.32 2.48 -7.34
CA VAL A 111 7.73 2.46 -6.92
C VAL A 111 7.95 1.42 -5.82
N ILE A 112 7.03 1.32 -4.85
CA ILE A 112 7.12 0.31 -3.78
C ILE A 112 6.97 -1.11 -4.33
N VAL A 113 6.05 -1.32 -5.27
CA VAL A 113 5.88 -2.61 -5.95
C VAL A 113 7.17 -2.97 -6.70
N ALA A 114 7.75 -2.02 -7.44
CA ALA A 114 9.01 -2.24 -8.15
C ALA A 114 10.16 -2.63 -7.20
N GLN A 115 10.29 -1.94 -6.07
CA GLN A 115 11.27 -2.28 -5.05
C GLN A 115 11.02 -3.67 -4.46
N SER A 116 9.76 -4.03 -4.20
CA SER A 116 9.38 -5.35 -3.67
C SER A 116 9.71 -6.47 -4.65
N LEU A 117 9.47 -6.27 -5.94
CA LEU A 117 9.84 -7.21 -7.00
C LEU A 117 11.36 -7.34 -7.12
N LEU A 118 12.10 -6.23 -7.02
CA LEU A 118 13.56 -6.26 -7.02
C LEU A 118 14.10 -7.09 -5.85
N TYR A 119 13.61 -6.87 -4.62
CA TYR A 119 13.98 -7.70 -3.47
C TYR A 119 13.56 -9.17 -3.63
N LEU A 120 12.41 -9.45 -4.26
CA LEU A 120 11.98 -10.80 -4.57
C LEU A 120 12.98 -11.50 -5.51
N PHE A 121 13.40 -10.84 -6.60
CA PHE A 121 14.39 -11.41 -7.52
C PHE A 121 15.76 -11.62 -6.87
N TYR A 122 16.21 -10.69 -6.03
CA TYR A 122 17.45 -10.86 -5.27
C TYR A 122 17.36 -12.01 -4.26
N SER A 123 16.17 -12.34 -3.77
CA SER A 123 15.95 -13.45 -2.82
C SER A 123 16.09 -14.84 -3.44
N PHE A 124 16.17 -14.96 -4.77
CA PHE A 124 16.46 -16.24 -5.43
C PHE A 124 17.94 -16.64 -5.41
N ASN A 125 18.82 -15.80 -4.86
CA ASN A 125 20.22 -16.15 -4.63
C ASN A 125 20.36 -17.00 -3.35
N SER A 126 21.33 -17.94 -3.35
CA SER A 126 21.59 -18.82 -2.19
C SER A 126 22.04 -18.05 -0.95
N VAL A 127 22.74 -16.93 -1.13
CA VAL A 127 23.12 -16.00 -0.08
C VAL A 127 22.48 -14.66 -0.38
N LEU A 128 21.69 -14.16 0.57
CA LEU A 128 20.97 -12.90 0.40
C LEU A 128 21.98 -11.74 0.50
N PRO A 129 21.93 -10.75 -0.41
CA PRO A 129 22.96 -9.71 -0.49
C PRO A 129 23.01 -8.80 0.74
N TRP A 130 21.92 -8.68 1.51
CA TRP A 130 21.87 -7.93 2.76
C TRP A 130 22.30 -8.74 4.01
N THR A 131 22.85 -9.95 3.84
CA THR A 131 23.30 -10.79 4.97
C THR A 131 24.64 -10.34 5.52
N TYR A 132 25.55 -9.89 4.65
CA TYR A 132 26.94 -9.59 4.99
C TYR A 132 27.32 -8.17 4.61
N CYS A 133 28.33 -7.64 5.30
CA CYS A 133 28.86 -6.31 5.04
C CYS A 133 29.84 -6.24 3.85
N ASN A 134 30.11 -7.35 3.15
CA ASN A 134 31.08 -7.41 2.05
C ASN A 134 30.47 -7.09 0.67
N ASN A 135 29.83 -5.92 0.53
CA ASN A 135 29.27 -5.46 -0.74
C ASN A 135 29.83 -4.09 -1.12
N ALA A 136 29.81 -3.77 -2.41
CA ALA A 136 30.33 -2.51 -2.94
C ALA A 136 29.59 -1.26 -2.44
N TRP A 137 28.34 -1.40 -2.02
CA TRP A 137 27.52 -0.30 -1.49
C TRP A 137 27.63 -0.12 0.03
N ASN A 138 28.37 -0.98 0.72
CA ASN A 138 28.51 -0.92 2.17
C ASN A 138 29.73 -0.06 2.56
N ASP A 139 29.55 0.81 3.54
CA ASP A 139 30.67 1.51 4.17
C ASP A 139 31.36 0.62 5.20
N ASN A 140 32.69 0.60 5.17
CA ASN A 140 33.49 -0.31 5.97
C ASN A 140 33.51 0.08 7.46
N ALA A 141 33.32 1.37 7.77
CA ALA A 141 33.36 1.87 9.15
C ALA A 141 32.02 1.69 9.89
N THR A 142 30.89 1.78 9.18
CA THR A 142 29.55 1.77 9.79
C THR A 142 28.79 0.44 9.64
N CYS A 143 29.15 -0.39 8.67
CA CYS A 143 28.46 -1.67 8.46
C CYS A 143 28.94 -2.74 9.45
N ILE A 144 28.00 -3.25 10.25
CA ILE A 144 28.19 -4.31 11.23
C ILE A 144 27.34 -5.52 10.83
N ASP A 145 27.96 -6.67 10.63
CA ASP A 145 27.30 -7.95 10.43
C ASP A 145 27.62 -8.93 11.58
N PHE A 146 26.98 -10.10 11.56
CA PHE A 146 27.17 -11.13 12.59
C PHE A 146 28.64 -11.59 12.68
N THR A 147 29.34 -11.66 11.54
CA THR A 147 30.74 -12.06 11.46
C THR A 147 31.67 -11.02 12.10
N ARG A 148 31.43 -9.72 11.87
CA ARG A 148 32.19 -8.61 12.48
C ARG A 148 31.95 -8.46 13.98
N ASN A 149 30.76 -8.81 14.47
CA ASN A 149 30.48 -8.91 15.91
C ASN A 149 31.35 -9.97 16.60
N LEU A 150 31.70 -11.08 15.91
CA LEU A 150 32.59 -12.10 16.45
C LEU A 150 34.05 -11.65 16.42
N THR A 151 34.51 -10.98 15.35
CA THR A 151 35.86 -10.39 15.32
C THR A 151 36.03 -9.33 16.40
N GLN A 152 35.01 -8.50 16.63
CA GLN A 152 34.98 -7.62 17.78
C GLN A 152 34.98 -8.41 19.08
N ARG A 153 34.25 -9.52 19.28
CA ARG A 153 34.41 -10.30 20.54
C ARG A 153 35.82 -10.87 20.73
N PHE A 154 36.52 -11.25 19.66
CA PHE A 154 37.90 -11.72 19.74
C PHE A 154 38.91 -10.58 19.99
N THR A 155 38.63 -9.32 19.60
CA THR A 155 39.47 -8.15 19.94
C THR A 155 39.00 -7.40 21.20
N SER A 156 37.72 -7.48 21.56
CA SER A 156 37.08 -6.87 22.74
C SER A 156 37.33 -7.67 24.01
N GLY A 157 37.71 -8.95 23.89
CA GLY A 157 38.34 -9.66 25.00
C GLY A 157 39.62 -8.98 25.51
N ILE A 158 40.19 -8.03 24.75
CA ILE A 158 41.30 -7.18 25.17
C ILE A 158 40.82 -5.76 25.54
N VAL A 159 39.71 -5.27 24.98
CA VAL A 159 39.18 -3.92 25.27
C VAL A 159 38.44 -3.85 26.62
N TRP A 160 37.69 -4.89 27.02
CA TRP A 160 36.98 -4.89 28.31
C TRP A 160 37.90 -5.03 29.54
N PHE A 161 39.14 -5.50 29.37
CA PHE A 161 40.11 -5.62 30.48
C PHE A 161 40.95 -4.36 30.72
N ASN A 162 40.86 -3.33 29.87
CA ASN A 162 41.71 -2.14 30.00
C ASN A 162 40.96 -0.88 30.49
N GLU A 163 39.67 -0.99 30.84
CA GLU A 163 38.90 0.08 31.49
C GLU A 163 38.44 -0.27 32.93
N THR A 164 39.02 -1.32 33.55
CA THR A 164 38.72 -1.70 34.94
C THR A 164 39.94 -1.85 35.86
N LEU A 165 41.05 -1.18 35.54
CA LEU A 165 42.15 -0.93 36.49
C LEU A 165 42.49 0.55 36.54
#